data_AF-A0A2E0EME7-F1
#
_entry.id   AF-A0A2E0EME7-F1
#
_cell.length_a   1.000
_cell.length_b   1.000
_cell.length_c   1.000
_cell.angle_alpha   90.00
_cell.angle_beta   90.00
_cell.angle_gamma   90.00
#
_symmetry.space_group_name_H-M   'P 1'
#
loop_
_entity.id
_entity.type
_entity.pdbx_description
1 polymer ?
#
loop_
_entity_poly.entity_id
_entity_poly.type
_entity_poly.pdbx_seq_one_letter_code
_entity_poly.pdbx_strand_id
1 'polypeptide(L)'
;MPPMAELEQNYYEITELYDLAEELVDTVELSEQPEAQLALVEPLINDVEEAADILSEEYIVIAEQQGKSVNKKRIEGALRKLYTALDAYNKKVTAHVGDAVEGFRNAADPIVKKILRQLESVVAAFIDFVDLSLSRIMSVSHAEELKRRQEKIAMMLHQIGQGA
;
A
#
# COMPACT_ATOMS: atom_id res chain seq x y z
N MET A 1 -2.91 -21.31 13.51
CA MET A 1 -3.00 -21.17 12.04
C MET A 1 -4.38 -20.63 11.75
N PRO A 2 -4.50 -19.50 11.04
CA PRO A 2 -5.79 -18.92 10.74
C PRO A 2 -6.59 -19.84 9.81
N PRO A 3 -7.94 -19.73 9.79
CA PRO A 3 -8.78 -20.50 8.89
C PRO A 3 -8.45 -20.20 7.42
N MET A 4 -8.66 -21.17 6.51
CA MET A 4 -8.43 -20.98 5.07
C MET A 4 -9.16 -19.74 4.51
N ALA A 5 -10.37 -19.46 4.98
CA ALA A 5 -11.13 -18.28 4.59
C ALA A 5 -10.42 -16.95 4.93
N GLU A 6 -9.66 -16.92 6.03
CA GLU A 6 -8.88 -15.72 6.43
C GLU A 6 -7.62 -15.58 5.57
N LEU A 7 -6.97 -16.68 5.19
CA LEU A 7 -5.85 -16.66 4.25
C LEU A 7 -6.28 -16.22 2.85
N GLU A 8 -7.42 -16.72 2.36
CA GLU A 8 -8.00 -16.32 1.08
C GLU A 8 -8.36 -14.83 1.09
N GLN A 9 -9.03 -14.35 2.15
CA GLN A 9 -9.35 -12.93 2.28
C GLN A 9 -8.10 -12.05 2.23
N ASN A 10 -7.07 -12.37 3.01
CA ASN A 10 -5.83 -11.61 3.02
C ASN A 10 -5.09 -11.64 1.67
N TYR A 11 -5.18 -12.74 0.93
CA TYR A 11 -4.66 -12.80 -0.43
C TYR A 11 -5.44 -11.85 -1.35
N TYR A 12 -6.77 -11.80 -1.23
CA TYR A 12 -7.59 -10.84 -1.98
C TYR A 12 -7.25 -9.39 -1.63
N GLU A 13 -6.97 -9.08 -0.36
CA GLU A 13 -6.51 -7.74 0.03
C GLU A 13 -5.22 -7.34 -0.70
N ILE A 14 -4.35 -8.30 -1.03
CA ILE A 14 -3.12 -8.02 -1.79
C ILE A 14 -3.44 -7.84 -3.27
N THR A 15 -4.27 -8.70 -3.85
CA THR A 15 -4.57 -8.64 -5.29
C THR A 15 -5.46 -7.47 -5.68
N GLU A 16 -6.26 -6.93 -4.76
CA GLU A 16 -7.03 -5.68 -4.97
C GLU A 16 -6.12 -4.50 -5.34
N LEU A 17 -4.82 -4.55 -5.03
CA LEU A 17 -3.87 -3.54 -5.48
C LEU A 17 -3.75 -3.47 -7.02
N TYR A 18 -3.89 -4.60 -7.72
CA TYR A 18 -3.93 -4.60 -9.19
C TYR A 18 -5.20 -3.95 -9.71
N ASP A 19 -6.35 -4.31 -9.12
CA ASP A 19 -7.65 -3.75 -9.51
C ASP A 19 -7.68 -2.23 -9.31
N LEU A 20 -7.06 -1.74 -8.23
CA LEU A 20 -6.92 -0.30 -7.97
C LEU A 20 -5.90 0.38 -8.88
N ALA A 21 -4.86 -0.32 -9.35
CA ALA A 21 -3.92 0.20 -10.33
C ALA A 21 -4.60 0.36 -11.70
N GLU A 22 -5.40 -0.62 -12.12
CA GLU A 22 -6.23 -0.55 -13.33
C GLU A 22 -7.30 0.56 -13.21
N GLU A 23 -8.02 0.62 -12.09
CA GLU A 23 -9.00 1.69 -11.83
C GLU A 23 -8.34 3.09 -11.90
N LEU A 24 -7.10 3.20 -11.44
CA LEU A 24 -6.34 4.45 -11.50
C LEU A 24 -6.04 4.85 -12.94
N VAL A 25 -5.61 3.91 -13.78
CA VAL A 25 -5.40 4.12 -15.23
C VAL A 25 -6.69 4.58 -15.89
N ASP A 26 -7.76 3.81 -15.74
CA ASP A 26 -9.08 4.13 -16.33
C ASP A 26 -9.56 5.52 -15.92
N THR A 27 -9.38 5.87 -14.64
CA THR A 27 -9.80 7.17 -14.11
C THR A 27 -9.03 8.33 -14.72
N VAL A 28 -7.71 8.19 -14.90
CA VAL A 28 -6.90 9.26 -15.51
C VAL A 28 -7.12 9.36 -17.01
N GLU A 29 -7.35 8.25 -17.70
CA GLU A 29 -7.62 8.23 -19.14
C GLU A 29 -8.93 8.93 -19.50
N LEU A 30 -9.93 8.89 -18.61
CA LEU A 30 -11.22 9.56 -18.77
C LEU A 30 -11.23 11.02 -18.25
N SER A 31 -10.10 11.52 -17.76
CA SER A 31 -10.01 12.87 -17.18
C SER A 31 -9.89 13.97 -18.24
N GLU A 32 -9.97 15.24 -17.81
CA GLU A 32 -9.83 16.40 -18.72
C GLU A 32 -8.41 16.54 -19.30
N GLN A 33 -7.39 16.00 -18.62
CA GLN A 33 -5.98 16.07 -19.05
C GLN A 33 -5.28 14.71 -18.94
N PRO A 34 -5.67 13.71 -19.77
CA PRO A 34 -5.23 12.33 -19.60
C PRO A 34 -3.72 12.16 -19.61
N GLU A 35 -3.02 12.76 -20.56
CA GLU A 35 -1.56 12.62 -20.70
C GLU A 35 -0.80 13.18 -19.48
N ALA A 36 -1.21 14.34 -18.98
CA ALA A 36 -0.60 14.97 -17.82
C ALA A 36 -0.89 14.20 -16.53
N GLN A 37 -2.11 13.69 -16.38
CA GLN A 37 -2.48 12.87 -15.23
C GLN A 37 -1.82 11.50 -15.27
N LEU A 38 -1.73 10.86 -16.44
CA LEU A 38 -1.02 9.60 -16.61
C LEU A 38 0.46 9.73 -16.26
N ALA A 39 1.15 10.76 -16.77
CA ALA A 39 2.55 11.01 -16.43
C ALA A 39 2.80 11.24 -14.93
N LEU A 40 1.78 11.74 -14.22
CA LEU A 40 1.81 11.92 -12.77
C LEU A 40 1.68 10.59 -12.03
N VAL A 41 0.81 9.68 -12.48
CA VAL A 41 0.47 8.43 -11.78
C VAL A 41 1.23 7.19 -12.26
N GLU A 42 1.78 7.19 -13.48
CA GLU A 42 2.45 6.04 -14.08
C GLU A 42 3.56 5.45 -13.18
N PRO A 43 4.43 6.25 -12.53
CA PRO A 43 5.41 5.70 -11.59
C PRO A 43 4.76 5.02 -10.37
N LEU A 44 3.62 5.53 -9.90
CA LEU A 44 2.89 4.92 -8.78
C LEU A 44 2.25 3.60 -9.22
N ILE A 45 1.65 3.53 -10.41
CA ILE A 45 1.05 2.31 -10.96
C ILE A 45 2.10 1.19 -11.06
N ASN A 46 3.23 1.48 -11.71
CA ASN A 46 4.32 0.51 -11.85
C ASN A 46 4.83 0.00 -10.49
N ASP A 47 4.94 0.90 -9.51
CA ASP A 47 5.37 0.54 -8.16
C ASP A 47 4.31 -0.28 -7.41
N VAL A 48 3.02 -0.05 -7.69
CA VAL A 48 1.89 -0.81 -7.14
C VAL A 48 1.90 -2.24 -7.68
N GLU A 49 1.98 -2.41 -8.99
CA GLU A 49 1.97 -3.73 -9.65
C GLU A 49 3.17 -4.57 -9.21
N GLU A 50 4.40 -4.02 -9.24
CA GLU A 50 5.60 -4.75 -8.83
C GLU A 50 5.56 -5.13 -7.34
N ALA A 51 5.06 -4.24 -6.49
CA ALA A 51 4.93 -4.55 -5.07
C ALA A 51 3.84 -5.61 -4.82
N ALA A 52 2.72 -5.55 -5.53
CA ALA A 52 1.66 -6.55 -5.45
C ALA A 52 2.15 -7.95 -5.88
N ASP A 53 3.00 -8.03 -6.92
CA ASP A 53 3.65 -9.28 -7.34
C ASP A 53 4.48 -9.87 -6.19
N ILE A 54 5.37 -9.06 -5.63
CA ILE A 54 6.25 -9.51 -4.54
C ILE A 54 5.45 -9.92 -3.32
N LEU A 55 4.42 -9.14 -2.94
CA LEU A 55 3.62 -9.40 -1.76
C LEU A 55 2.76 -10.65 -1.93
N SER A 56 2.14 -10.84 -3.10
CA SER A 56 1.32 -12.01 -3.39
C SER A 56 2.16 -13.30 -3.40
N GLU A 57 3.35 -13.27 -4.01
CA GLU A 57 4.32 -14.38 -3.97
C GLU A 57 4.68 -14.75 -2.52
N GLU A 58 5.06 -13.77 -1.70
CA GLU A 58 5.46 -14.03 -0.31
C GLU A 58 4.26 -14.47 0.54
N TYR A 59 3.04 -14.00 0.24
CA TYR A 59 1.83 -14.44 0.93
C TYR A 59 1.46 -15.88 0.60
N ILE A 60 1.61 -16.31 -0.65
CA ILE A 60 1.45 -17.72 -1.04
C ILE A 60 2.44 -18.60 -0.27
N VAL A 61 3.70 -18.16 -0.13
CA VAL A 61 4.71 -18.88 0.67
C VAL A 61 4.26 -19.01 2.13
N ILE A 62 3.69 -17.95 2.73
CA ILE A 62 3.13 -17.99 4.09
C ILE A 62 2.01 -19.03 4.19
N ALA A 63 1.07 -19.02 3.23
CA ALA A 63 -0.08 -19.90 3.21
C ALA A 63 0.31 -21.38 3.00
N GLU A 64 1.24 -21.65 2.09
CA GLU A 64 1.66 -23.01 1.72
C GLU A 64 2.64 -23.63 2.73
N GLN A 65 3.61 -22.87 3.25
CA GLN A 65 4.78 -23.45 3.90
C GLN A 65 4.69 -23.59 5.43
N GLN A 66 3.53 -23.35 6.06
CA GLN A 66 3.32 -23.51 7.51
C GLN A 66 4.49 -22.99 8.38
N GLY A 67 5.13 -21.88 7.96
CA GLY A 67 6.23 -21.25 8.73
C GLY A 67 7.68 -21.58 8.31
N LYS A 68 7.96 -22.03 7.08
CA LYS A 68 9.34 -21.96 6.53
C LYS A 68 9.61 -20.63 5.81
N SER A 69 10.85 -20.16 6.01
CA SER A 69 11.49 -18.87 5.68
C SER A 69 10.70 -17.89 4.80
N VAL A 70 9.74 -17.18 5.40
CA VAL A 70 9.17 -15.95 4.84
C VAL A 70 10.28 -14.91 4.64
N ASN A 71 10.35 -14.27 3.48
CA ASN A 71 11.36 -13.26 3.24
C ASN A 71 10.89 -11.89 3.74
N LYS A 72 10.97 -11.70 5.06
CA LYS A 72 10.63 -10.42 5.73
C LYS A 72 11.24 -9.20 5.03
N LYS A 73 12.48 -9.30 4.53
CA LYS A 73 13.14 -8.17 3.85
C LYS A 73 12.48 -7.83 2.51
N ARG A 74 11.98 -8.82 1.76
CA ARG A 74 11.22 -8.60 0.52
C ARG A 74 9.88 -7.92 0.84
N ILE A 75 9.16 -8.42 1.84
CA ILE A 75 7.88 -7.83 2.29
C ILE A 75 8.10 -6.38 2.76
N GLU A 76 9.02 -6.13 3.69
CA GLU A 76 9.35 -4.77 4.16
C GLU A 76 9.79 -3.87 3.00
N GLY A 77 10.54 -4.42 2.04
CA GLY A 77 10.98 -3.71 0.84
C GLY A 77 9.83 -3.27 -0.06
N ALA A 78 8.91 -4.18 -0.38
CA ALA A 78 7.75 -3.91 -1.22
C ALA A 78 6.79 -2.91 -0.56
N LEU A 79 6.46 -3.10 0.72
CA LEU A 79 5.61 -2.15 1.46
C LEU A 79 6.23 -0.75 1.52
N ARG A 80 7.54 -0.66 1.77
CA ARG A 80 8.25 0.63 1.74
C ARG A 80 8.22 1.28 0.38
N LYS A 81 8.35 0.50 -0.68
CA LYS A 81 8.30 0.99 -2.07
C LYS A 81 6.96 1.71 -2.30
N LEU A 82 5.86 1.09 -1.90
CA LEU A 82 4.52 1.68 -2.01
C LEU A 82 4.36 3.00 -1.24
N TYR A 83 4.75 3.05 0.04
CA TYR A 83 4.69 4.30 0.80
C TYR A 83 5.57 5.41 0.20
N THR A 84 6.73 5.05 -0.33
CA THR A 84 7.63 6.01 -1.00
C THR A 84 7.01 6.54 -2.30
N ALA A 85 6.37 5.67 -3.08
CA ALA A 85 5.67 6.04 -4.30
C ALA A 85 4.49 6.98 -4.02
N LEU A 86 3.69 6.69 -2.98
CA LEU A 86 2.60 7.54 -2.52
C LEU A 86 3.11 8.93 -2.08
N ASP A 87 4.21 8.98 -1.33
CA ASP A 87 4.83 10.25 -0.94
C ASP A 87 5.35 11.04 -2.15
N ALA A 88 5.93 10.35 -3.13
CA ALA A 88 6.41 10.96 -4.37
C ALA A 88 5.26 11.53 -5.19
N TYR A 89 4.15 10.79 -5.32
CA TYR A 89 2.93 11.27 -5.96
C TYR A 89 2.40 12.54 -5.28
N ASN A 90 2.22 12.51 -3.95
CA ASN A 90 1.70 13.65 -3.19
C ASN A 90 2.57 14.92 -3.36
N LYS A 91 3.90 14.74 -3.39
CA LYS A 91 4.83 15.84 -3.67
C LYS A 91 4.66 16.41 -5.07
N LYS A 92 4.52 15.55 -6.09
CA LYS A 92 4.30 15.99 -7.48
C LYS A 92 2.96 16.73 -7.62
N VAL A 93 1.88 16.21 -7.04
CA VAL A 93 0.56 16.87 -7.03
C VAL A 93 0.66 18.25 -6.40
N THR A 94 1.30 18.33 -5.22
CA THR A 94 1.45 19.61 -4.51
C THR A 94 2.27 20.63 -5.31
N ALA A 95 3.30 20.18 -6.03
CA ALA A 95 4.07 21.05 -6.92
C ALA A 95 3.20 21.60 -8.07
N HIS A 96 2.37 20.75 -8.69
CA HIS A 96 1.46 21.17 -9.77
C HIS A 96 0.38 22.16 -9.29
N VAL A 97 -0.08 22.04 -8.05
CA VAL A 97 -1.00 23.01 -7.42
C VAL A 97 -0.28 24.32 -7.07
N GLY A 98 0.97 24.24 -6.62
CA GLY A 98 1.80 25.41 -6.27
C GLY A 98 2.19 26.26 -7.48
N ASP A 99 2.31 25.66 -8.67
CA ASP A 99 2.64 26.34 -9.92
C ASP A 99 1.44 27.06 -10.59
N ALA A 100 0.32 27.19 -9.88
CA ALA A 100 -0.87 27.93 -10.33
C ALA A 100 -1.40 27.49 -11.71
N VAL A 101 -1.50 26.18 -11.95
CA VAL A 101 -2.32 25.66 -13.04
C VAL A 101 -3.79 25.81 -12.63
N GLU A 102 -4.35 27.02 -12.82
CA GLU A 102 -5.78 27.27 -12.64
C GLU A 102 -6.58 26.22 -13.44
N GLY A 103 -7.37 25.41 -12.73
CA GLY A 103 -8.22 24.38 -13.35
C GLY A 103 -7.66 22.96 -13.36
N PHE A 104 -6.44 22.69 -12.86
CA PHE A 104 -5.99 21.30 -12.69
C PHE A 104 -6.79 20.59 -11.60
N ARG A 105 -7.75 19.76 -12.01
CA ARG A 105 -8.50 18.85 -11.13
C ARG A 105 -7.89 17.47 -11.24
N ASN A 106 -7.20 17.06 -10.18
CA ASN A 106 -6.59 15.75 -10.11
C ASN A 106 -7.66 14.66 -9.95
N ALA A 107 -7.93 13.90 -11.02
CA ALA A 107 -8.91 12.82 -11.01
C ALA A 107 -8.37 11.58 -10.29
N ALA A 108 -7.05 11.45 -10.15
CA ALA A 108 -6.41 10.31 -9.50
C ALA A 108 -6.51 10.31 -7.96
N ASP A 109 -6.66 11.48 -7.33
CA ASP A 109 -6.65 11.64 -5.86
C ASP A 109 -7.58 10.66 -5.12
N PRO A 110 -8.84 10.43 -5.54
CA PRO A 110 -9.73 9.47 -4.89
C PRO A 110 -9.20 8.03 -4.94
N ILE A 111 -8.65 7.61 -6.09
CA ILE A 111 -8.16 6.24 -6.27
C ILE A 111 -6.83 6.05 -5.52
N VAL A 112 -5.93 7.03 -5.55
CA VAL A 112 -4.70 6.98 -4.74
C VAL A 112 -5.00 6.88 -3.24
N LYS A 113 -6.07 7.52 -2.76
CA LYS A 113 -6.54 7.32 -1.38
C LYS A 113 -7.08 5.92 -1.12
N LYS A 114 -7.73 5.27 -2.10
CA LYS A 114 -8.13 3.86 -2.00
C LYS A 114 -6.89 2.97 -1.93
N ILE A 115 -5.88 3.18 -2.78
CA ILE A 115 -4.61 2.45 -2.76
C ILE A 115 -3.93 2.56 -1.39
N LEU A 116 -3.87 3.76 -0.80
CA LEU A 116 -3.34 3.93 0.55
C LEU A 116 -4.11 3.11 1.59
N ARG A 117 -5.44 3.13 1.54
CA ARG A 117 -6.28 2.33 2.47
C ARG A 117 -6.06 0.83 2.27
N GLN A 118 -5.95 0.39 1.03
CA GLN A 118 -5.69 -1.00 0.71
C GLN A 118 -4.31 -1.43 1.22
N LEU A 119 -3.30 -0.57 1.06
CA LEU A 119 -1.98 -0.79 1.63
C LEU A 119 -2.02 -0.91 3.16
N GLU A 120 -2.83 -0.11 3.85
CA GLU A 120 -3.03 -0.25 5.30
C GLU A 120 -3.61 -1.64 5.67
N SER A 121 -4.57 -2.15 4.90
CA SER A 121 -5.12 -3.50 5.05
C SER A 121 -4.07 -4.58 4.79
N VAL A 122 -3.26 -4.44 3.74
CA VAL A 122 -2.18 -5.37 3.41
C VAL A 122 -1.13 -5.41 4.53
N VAL A 123 -0.75 -4.26 5.10
CA VAL A 123 0.15 -4.22 6.27
C VAL A 123 -0.47 -5.00 7.44
N ALA A 124 -1.77 -4.82 7.71
CA ALA A 124 -2.46 -5.57 8.77
C ALA A 124 -2.42 -7.08 8.50
N ALA A 125 -2.67 -7.49 7.25
CA ALA A 125 -2.63 -8.89 6.83
C ALA A 125 -1.26 -9.52 7.06
N PHE A 126 -0.15 -8.81 6.84
CA PHE A 126 1.19 -9.35 7.08
C PHE A 126 1.63 -9.35 8.56
N ILE A 127 1.22 -8.36 9.37
CA ILE A 127 1.60 -8.26 10.78
C ILE A 127 1.16 -9.49 11.59
N ASP A 128 0.06 -10.14 11.19
CA ASP A 128 -0.42 -11.37 11.84
C ASP A 128 0.51 -12.58 11.66
N PHE A 129 1.36 -12.57 10.63
CA PHE A 129 2.23 -13.70 10.26
C PHE A 129 3.71 -13.38 10.35
N VAL A 130 4.06 -12.10 10.23
CA VAL A 130 5.43 -11.61 10.16
C VAL A 130 5.57 -10.44 11.13
N ASP A 131 6.56 -10.51 12.02
CA ASP A 131 6.96 -9.36 12.84
C ASP A 131 7.51 -8.26 11.94
N LEU A 132 6.68 -7.32 11.48
CA LEU A 132 7.07 -6.24 10.57
C LEU A 132 7.62 -5.04 11.34
N SER A 133 8.71 -4.46 10.85
CA SER A 133 9.22 -3.19 11.37
C SER A 133 8.59 -2.00 10.66
N LEU A 134 7.55 -1.40 11.26
CA LEU A 134 6.88 -0.23 10.67
C LEU A 134 7.84 0.93 10.37
N SER A 135 8.86 1.15 11.21
CA SER A 135 9.87 2.19 10.99
C SER A 135 10.77 1.95 9.78
N ARG A 136 10.81 0.72 9.25
CA ARG A 136 11.49 0.39 7.99
C ARG A 136 10.58 0.48 6.78
N ILE A 137 9.26 0.47 7.00
CA ILE A 137 8.25 0.45 5.96
C ILE A 137 7.74 1.86 5.66
N MET A 138 7.52 2.68 6.69
CA MET A 138 6.82 3.94 6.54
C MET A 138 7.36 5.04 7.46
N SER A 139 6.98 6.29 7.16
CA SER A 139 7.26 7.45 7.99
C SER A 139 6.50 7.39 9.31
N VAL A 140 6.94 8.18 10.30
CA VAL A 140 6.26 8.29 11.60
C VAL A 140 4.81 8.77 11.43
N SER A 141 4.56 9.72 10.51
CA SER A 141 3.21 10.21 10.23
C SER A 141 2.30 9.10 9.68
N HIS A 142 2.78 8.30 8.72
CA HIS A 142 2.02 7.14 8.22
C HIS A 142 1.77 6.11 9.31
N ALA A 143 2.76 5.84 10.17
CA ALA A 143 2.58 4.92 11.28
C ALA A 143 1.54 5.41 12.30
N GLU A 144 1.49 6.72 12.57
CA GLU A 144 0.46 7.31 13.44
C GLU A 144 -0.93 7.28 12.81
N GLU A 145 -1.06 7.59 11.53
CA GLU A 145 -2.33 7.49 10.81
C GLU A 145 -2.85 6.05 10.76
N LEU A 146 -1.97 5.10 10.45
CA LEU A 146 -2.28 3.67 10.45
C LEU A 146 -2.82 3.23 11.81
N LYS A 147 -2.16 3.62 12.91
CA LYS A 147 -2.63 3.31 14.27
C LYS A 147 -4.01 3.90 14.58
N ARG A 148 -4.31 5.10 14.07
CA ARG A 148 -5.62 5.74 14.28
C ARG A 148 -6.73 5.05 13.50
N ARG A 149 -6.44 4.49 12.33
CA ARG A 149 -7.42 3.88 11.43
C ARG A 149 -7.60 2.38 11.67
N GLN A 150 -6.55 1.70 12.10
CA GLN A 150 -6.51 0.26 12.32
C GLN A 150 -6.32 -0.02 13.81
N GLU A 151 -7.43 -0.11 14.56
CA GLU A 151 -7.42 -0.41 16.00
C GLU A 151 -6.64 -1.70 16.32
N LYS A 152 -6.73 -2.71 15.43
CA LYS A 152 -5.98 -3.97 15.54
C LYS A 152 -4.46 -3.73 15.56
N ILE A 153 -3.94 -2.88 14.69
CA ILE A 153 -2.51 -2.53 14.63
C ILE A 153 -2.11 -1.74 15.88
N ALA A 154 -2.94 -0.82 16.36
CA ALA A 154 -2.69 -0.09 17.60
C ALA A 154 -2.56 -1.05 18.81
N MET A 155 -3.43 -2.05 18.90
CA MET A 155 -3.38 -3.07 19.97
C MET A 155 -2.15 -3.97 19.87
N MET A 156 -1.79 -4.44 18.66
CA MET A 156 -0.61 -5.31 18.46
C MET A 156 0.70 -4.56 18.76
N LEU A 157 0.83 -3.30 18.37
CA LEU A 157 2.00 -2.49 18.70
C LEU A 157 2.14 -2.21 20.20
N HIS A 158 1.02 -2.07 20.91
CA HIS A 158 1.04 -1.90 22.37
C HIS A 158 1.49 -3.19 23.08
N GLN A 159 1.12 -4.37 22.57
CA GLN A 159 1.59 -5.66 23.09
C GLN A 159 3.07 -5.90 22.80
N ILE A 160 3.56 -5.54 21.60
CA ILE A 160 4.98 -5.63 21.25
C ILE A 160 5.83 -4.66 22.09
N GLY A 161 5.29 -3.48 22.44
CA GLY A 161 5.98 -2.48 23.28
C GLY A 161 6.03 -2.77 24.78
N GLN A 162 5.23 -3.72 25.29
CA GLN A 162 5.27 -4.14 26.71
C GLN A 162 6.08 -5.42 26.95
N GLY A 163 6.65 -6.02 25.89
CA GLY A 163 7.45 -7.25 25.95
C GLY A 163 8.96 -7.06 25.88
N ALA A 164 9.48 -5.83 26.01
CA ALA A 164 10.92 -5.51 25.99
C ALA A 164 11.40 -4.98 27.34
#